data_AF-A0A450TEL0-F1
#
_entry.id   AF-A0A450TEL0-F1
#
_cell.length_a   1.000
_cell.length_b   1.000
_cell.length_c   1.000
_cell.angle_alpha   90.00
_cell.angle_beta   90.00
_cell.angle_gamma   90.00
#
_symmetry.space_group_name_H-M   'P 1'
#
loop_
_entity.id
_entity.type
_entity.pdbx_description
1 polymer ?
#
loop_
_entity_poly.entity_id
_entity_poly.type
_entity_poly.pdbx_seq_one_letter_code
_entity_poly.pdbx_strand_id
1 'polypeptide(L)' 'MCLSIPMQVETIEKHTARCVAGGVHRDVSLFVHVSEK' A
#
# COMPACT_ATOMS: atom_id res chain seq x y z
N MET A 1 7.83 -18.02 1.47
CA MET A 1 8.31 -17.27 0.29
C MET A 1 7.07 -16.71 -0.39
N CYS A 2 6.94 -15.39 -0.52
CA CYS A 2 5.76 -14.75 -1.11
C CYS A 2 6.16 -13.96 -2.35
N LEU A 3 5.28 -13.90 -3.35
CA LEU A 3 5.43 -13.04 -4.52
C LEU A 3 4.60 -11.78 -4.29
N SER A 4 5.22 -10.61 -4.44
CA SER A 4 4.51 -9.35 -4.39
C SER A 4 3.61 -9.21 -5.61
N ILE A 5 2.38 -8.74 -5.40
CA ILE A 5 1.45 -8.38 -6.48
C ILE A 5 1.28 -6.86 -6.52
N PRO A 6 1.10 -6.25 -7.69
CA PRO A 6 0.79 -4.83 -7.78
C PRO A 6 -0.62 -4.57 -7.23
N MET A 7 -0.79 -3.40 -6.59
CA MET A 7 -2.10 -2.87 -6.20
C MET A 7 -2.37 -1.57 -6.95
N GLN A 8 -3.63 -1.28 -7.24
CA GLN A 8 -4.06 -0.02 -7.83
C GLN A 8 -4.42 0.99 -6.72
N VAL A 9 -3.92 2.22 -6.81
CA VAL A 9 -4.31 3.31 -5.91
C VAL A 9 -5.67 3.85 -6.35
N GLU A 10 -6.64 3.85 -5.43
CA GLU A 10 -7.98 4.41 -5.67
C GLU A 10 -8.08 5.86 -5.18
N THR A 11 -7.58 6.13 -3.97
CA THR A 11 -7.59 7.48 -3.36
C THR A 11 -6.33 7.73 -2.54
N ILE A 12 -5.97 9.00 -2.39
CA ILE A 12 -4.87 9.46 -1.53
C ILE A 12 -5.40 10.50 -0.56
N GLU A 13 -5.20 10.27 0.73
CA GLU A 13 -5.61 11.16 1.81
C GLU A 13 -4.39 11.47 2.70
N LYS A 14 -3.85 12.69 2.55
CA LYS A 14 -2.64 13.16 3.23
C LYS A 14 -1.45 12.21 2.97
N HIS A 15 -1.15 11.33 3.93
CA HIS A 15 -0.01 10.42 3.93
C HIS A 15 -0.42 8.94 3.82
N THR A 16 -1.71 8.70 3.58
CA THR A 16 -2.30 7.38 3.45
C THR A 16 -2.89 7.23 2.06
N ALA A 17 -2.69 6.08 1.43
CA ALA A 17 -3.31 5.72 0.17
C ALA A 17 -4.21 4.50 0.37
N ARG A 18 -5.40 4.53 -0.22
CA ARG A 18 -6.28 3.38 -0.31
C ARG A 18 -6.00 2.64 -1.61
N CYS A 19 -5.58 1.39 -1.49
CA CYS A 19 -5.18 0.55 -2.61
C CYS A 19 -6.06 -0.68 -2.72
N VAL A 20 -6.28 -1.16 -3.95
CA VAL A 20 -7.06 -2.37 -4.25
C VAL A 20 -6.24 -3.38 -5.06
N ALA A 21 -6.35 -4.66 -4.71
CA ALA A 21 -5.89 -5.77 -5.54
C ALA A 21 -6.83 -6.97 -5.42
N GLY A 22 -7.38 -7.43 -6.54
CA GLY A 22 -8.28 -8.59 -6.57
C GLY A 22 -9.50 -8.45 -5.66
N GLY A 23 -10.02 -7.23 -5.47
CA GLY A 23 -11.15 -6.93 -4.56
C GLY A 23 -10.77 -6.73 -3.09
N VAL A 24 -9.50 -6.86 -2.73
CA VAL A 24 -9.01 -6.56 -1.36
C VAL A 24 -8.60 -5.10 -1.29
N HIS A 25 -9.23 -4.34 -0.38
CA HIS A 25 -8.86 -2.95 -0.10
C HIS A 25 -7.92 -2.86 1.11
N ARG A 26 -6.90 -2.01 1.00
CA ARG A 26 -5.95 -1.72 2.08
C ARG A 26 -5.55 -0.26 2.11
N ASP A 27 -5.55 0.31 3.30
CA ASP A 27 -4.93 1.62 3.57
C ASP A 27 -3.44 1.40 3.88
N VAL A 28 -2.57 2.07 3.12
CA VAL A 28 -1.12 1.98 3.26
C VAL A 28 -0.51 3.37 3.48
N SER A 29 0.54 3.45 4.30
CA SER A 29 1.33 4.67 4.41
C SER A 29 2.10 4.92 3.11
N LEU A 30 2.09 6.16 2.63
CA LEU A 30 2.93 6.59 1.51
C LEU A 30 4.41 6.71 1.88
N PHE A 31 4.74 6.64 3.17
CA PHE A 31 6.12 6.62 3.64
C PHE A 31 6.61 5.19 3.79
N VAL A 32 7.71 4.90 3.10
CA VAL A 32 8.47 3.67 3.34
C VAL A 32 9.21 3.85 4.67
N HIS A 33 8.78 3.13 5.70
CA HIS A 33 9.55 3.02 6.93
C HIS A 33 10.73 2.07 6.68
N VAL A 34 11.90 2.66 6.41
CA VAL A 34 13.16 1.92 6.44
C VAL A 34 13.55 1.78 7.91
N SER A 35 13.31 0.62 8.49
CA SER A 35 13.88 0.30 9.80
C SER A 35 15.36 -0.01 9.60
N GLU A 36 16.23 0.96 9.86
CA GLU A 36 17.66 0.70 10.01
C GLU A 36 17.87 -0.18 11.25
N LYS A 37 18.63 -1.28 11.10
CA LYS A 37 19.12 -2.10 12.20
C LYS A 37 20.64 -2.13 12.12
#